data_AF-A0A6M0H5F3-F1
#
_entry.id   AF-A0A6M0H5F3-F1
#
_cell.length_a   1.000
_cell.length_b   1.000
_cell.length_c   1.000
_cell.angle_alpha   90.00
_cell.angle_beta   90.00
_cell.angle_gamma   90.00
#
_symmetry.space_group_name_H-M   'P 1'
#
loop_
_entity.id
_entity.type
_entity.pdbx_description
1 polymer ?
#
loop_
_entity_poly.entity_id
_entity_poly.type
_entity_poly.pdbx_seq_one_letter_code
_entity_poly.pdbx_strand_id
1 'polypeptide(L)'
;MTLGILYLVLIFIFFYYGKKNYLQKAKRINKNLEEFNLDILKTYNSLNLNNQSRLLNGLTDIESYYFNSIMDNSFPYSQNINKVQTYMFHLEEIMKKLKILKRKQIKEDSLNNKLSY
;
A
#
# COMPACT_ATOMS: atom_id res chain seq x y z
N MET A 1 -42.98 27.63 3.94
CA MET A 1 -41.73 27.90 3.20
C MET A 1 -40.49 27.94 4.10
N THR A 2 -40.53 28.60 5.26
CA THR A 2 -39.40 28.73 6.20
C THR A 2 -38.85 27.41 6.74
N LEU A 3 -39.70 26.44 7.13
CA LEU A 3 -39.23 25.11 7.55
C LEU A 3 -38.49 24.36 6.42
N GLY A 4 -38.97 24.44 5.18
CA GLY A 4 -38.32 23.78 4.04
C GLY A 4 -36.91 24.32 3.78
N ILE A 5 -36.73 25.64 3.91
CA ILE A 5 -35.42 26.30 3.80
C ILE A 5 -34.49 25.85 4.94
N LEU A 6 -35.01 25.75 6.17
CA LEU A 6 -34.25 25.23 7.32
C LEU A 6 -33.75 23.80 7.07
N TYR A 7 -34.62 22.90 6.58
CA TYR A 7 -34.23 21.52 6.26
C TYR A 7 -33.17 21.45 5.15
N LEU A 8 -33.30 22.27 4.10
CA LEU A 8 -32.28 22.35 3.05
C LEU A 8 -30.92 22.77 3.61
N VAL A 9 -30.89 23.79 4.46
CA VAL A 9 -29.65 24.25 5.11
C VAL A 9 -29.03 23.14 5.96
N LEU A 10 -29.82 22.41 6.75
CA LEU A 10 -29.33 21.29 7.56
C LEU A 10 -28.75 20.16 6.70
N ILE A 11 -29.40 19.84 5.58
CA ILE A 11 -28.92 18.85 4.61
C ILE A 11 -27.56 19.27 4.05
N PHE A 12 -27.42 20.53 3.60
CA PHE A 12 -26.15 21.05 3.08
C PHE A 12 -25.04 20.99 4.12
N ILE A 13 -25.33 21.37 5.37
CA ILE A 13 -24.38 21.30 6.48
C ILE A 13 -23.93 19.85 6.70
N PHE A 14 -24.86 18.89 6.71
CA PHE A 14 -24.55 17.48 6.89
C PHE A 14 -23.65 16.94 5.76
N PHE A 15 -23.98 17.24 4.50
CA PHE A 15 -23.15 16.86 3.35
C PHE A 15 -21.75 17.49 3.40
N TYR A 16 -21.66 18.75 3.84
CA TYR A 16 -20.38 19.45 3.97
C TYR A 16 -19.46 18.75 5.00
N TYR A 17 -19.98 18.48 6.21
CA TYR A 17 -19.21 17.77 7.23
C TYR A 17 -18.91 16.32 6.85
N GLY A 18 -19.86 15.63 6.22
CA GLY A 18 -19.68 14.27 5.70
C GLY A 18 -18.55 14.21 4.66
N LYS A 19 -18.55 15.12 3.69
CA LYS A 19 -17.48 15.24 2.68
C LYS A 19 -16.13 15.54 3.32
N LYS A 20 -16.08 16.47 4.28
CA LYS A 20 -14.83 16.82 4.99
C LYS A 20 -14.26 15.62 5.75
N ASN A 21 -15.10 14.89 6.47
CA ASN A 21 -14.69 13.68 7.20
C ASN A 21 -14.19 12.58 6.26
N TYR A 22 -14.91 12.34 5.15
CA TYR A 22 -14.50 11.39 4.13
C TYR A 22 -13.10 11.70 3.57
N LEU A 23 -12.86 12.98 3.22
CA LEU A 23 -11.54 13.43 2.72
C LEU A 23 -10.44 13.30 3.78
N GLN A 24 -10.73 13.61 5.04
CA GLN A 24 -9.76 13.43 6.14
C GLN A 24 -9.40 11.96 6.34
N LYS A 25 -10.40 11.07 6.26
CA LYS A 25 -10.18 9.62 6.34
C LYS A 25 -9.32 9.12 5.18
N ALA A 26 -9.61 9.55 3.94
CA ALA A 26 -8.78 9.21 2.78
C ALA A 26 -7.33 9.71 2.96
N LYS A 27 -7.14 10.95 3.43
CA LYS A 27 -5.81 11.50 3.71
C LYS A 27 -5.04 10.67 4.74
N ARG A 28 -5.71 10.22 5.80
CA ARG A 28 -5.10 9.36 6.83
C ARG A 28 -4.66 8.01 6.25
N ILE A 29 -5.49 7.38 5.44
CA ILE A 29 -5.15 6.10 4.81
C ILE A 29 -4.00 6.27 3.82
N ASN A 30 -3.99 7.35 3.02
CA ASN A 30 -2.86 7.62 2.11
C ASN A 30 -1.54 7.79 2.87
N LYS A 31 -1.54 8.43 4.04
CA LYS A 31 -0.34 8.52 4.89
C LYS A 31 0.13 7.14 5.35
N ASN A 32 -0.79 6.29 5.80
CA ASN A 32 -0.44 4.91 6.18
C ASN A 32 0.10 4.11 4.98
N LEU A 33 -0.42 4.36 3.77
CA LEU A 33 0.09 3.75 2.55
C LEU A 33 1.51 4.20 2.21
N GLU A 34 1.82 5.47 2.42
CA GLU A 34 3.18 6.00 2.26
C GLU A 34 4.17 5.27 3.18
N GLU A 35 3.81 5.12 4.46
CA GLU A 35 4.62 4.33 5.42
C GLU A 35 4.75 2.87 4.97
N PHE A 36 3.68 2.26 4.46
CA PHE A 36 3.70 0.88 3.97
C PHE A 36 4.55 0.70 2.70
N ASN A 37 4.55 1.68 1.81
CA ASN A 37 5.40 1.70 0.62
C ASN A 37 6.88 1.73 1.00
N LEU A 38 7.25 2.50 2.03
CA LEU A 38 8.61 2.52 2.56
C LEU A 38 9.01 1.16 3.15
N ASP A 39 8.09 0.47 3.84
CA ASP A 39 8.32 -0.88 4.36
C ASP A 39 8.53 -1.91 3.24
N ILE A 40 7.79 -1.79 2.14
CA ILE A 40 7.97 -2.61 0.93
C ILE A 40 9.38 -2.41 0.37
N LEU A 41 9.79 -1.16 0.15
CA LEU A 41 11.13 -0.82 -0.36
C LEU A 41 12.24 -1.33 0.57
N LYS A 42 12.09 -1.10 1.87
CA LYS A 42 13.06 -1.57 2.88
C LYS A 42 13.17 -3.10 2.86
N THR A 43 12.06 -3.80 2.72
CA THR A 43 12.05 -5.27 2.67
C THR A 43 12.69 -5.77 1.38
N TYR A 44 12.36 -5.17 0.23
CA TYR A 44 12.95 -5.48 -1.07
C TYR A 44 14.46 -5.28 -1.08
N ASN A 45 14.93 -4.13 -0.60
CA ASN A 45 16.36 -3.79 -0.54
C ASN A 45 17.15 -4.69 0.43
N SER A 46 16.48 -5.38 1.35
CA SER A 46 17.10 -6.38 2.25
C SER A 46 17.23 -7.77 1.62
N LEU A 47 16.63 -8.03 0.46
CA LEU A 47 16.77 -9.28 -0.27
C LEU A 47 18.08 -9.32 -1.05
N ASN A 48 18.63 -10.52 -1.25
CA ASN A 48 19.73 -10.73 -2.20
C ASN A 48 19.24 -10.58 -3.66
N LEU A 49 20.18 -10.39 -4.59
CA LEU A 49 19.86 -10.11 -6.01
C LEU A 49 18.99 -11.19 -6.66
N ASN A 50 19.22 -12.47 -6.32
CA ASN A 50 18.41 -13.58 -6.84
C ASN A 50 16.95 -13.47 -6.38
N ASN A 51 16.72 -13.16 -5.11
CA ASN A 51 15.38 -13.00 -4.56
C ASN A 51 14.70 -11.70 -5.02
N GLN A 52 15.46 -10.64 -5.26
CA GLN A 52 14.94 -9.43 -5.92
C GLN A 52 14.43 -9.74 -7.33
N SER A 53 15.22 -10.46 -8.15
CA SER A 53 14.80 -10.89 -9.49
C SER A 53 13.58 -11.82 -9.44
N ARG A 54 13.56 -12.78 -8.51
CA ARG A 54 12.40 -13.67 -8.29
C ARG A 54 11.13 -12.91 -7.92
N LEU A 55 11.23 -11.82 -7.16
CA LEU A 55 10.07 -10.98 -6.88
C LEU A 55 9.55 -10.36 -8.17
N LEU A 56 10.42 -9.65 -8.91
CA LEU A 56 10.04 -8.93 -10.13
C LEU A 56 9.39 -9.85 -11.15
N ASN A 57 9.93 -11.06 -11.34
CA ASN A 57 9.37 -12.06 -12.27
C ASN A 57 8.08 -12.72 -11.76
N GLY A 58 7.78 -12.59 -10.46
CA GLY A 58 6.61 -13.18 -9.82
C GLY A 58 5.45 -12.19 -9.60
N LEU A 59 5.61 -10.94 -10.02
CA LEU A 59 4.55 -9.93 -9.99
C LEU A 59 3.63 -10.11 -11.20
N THR A 60 2.33 -9.97 -10.97
CA THR A 60 1.34 -9.76 -12.03
C THR A 60 1.53 -8.37 -12.63
N ASP A 61 0.90 -8.09 -13.77
CA ASP A 61 0.97 -6.78 -14.43
C ASP A 61 0.53 -5.64 -13.51
N ILE A 62 -0.54 -5.87 -12.75
CA ILE A 62 -1.09 -4.87 -11.82
C ILE A 62 -0.15 -4.65 -10.64
N GLU A 63 0.39 -5.73 -10.05
CA GLU A 63 1.36 -5.60 -8.96
C GLU A 63 2.65 -4.94 -9.44
N SER A 64 3.10 -5.25 -10.66
CA SER A 64 4.27 -4.61 -11.29
C SER A 64 4.06 -3.11 -11.45
N TYR A 65 2.88 -2.70 -11.92
CA TYR A 65 2.52 -1.28 -12.00
C TYR A 65 2.65 -0.58 -10.63
N TYR A 66 2.05 -1.15 -9.57
CA TYR A 66 2.13 -0.54 -8.25
C TYR A 66 3.55 -0.57 -7.69
N PHE A 67 4.25 -1.69 -7.82
CA PHE A 67 5.64 -1.81 -7.34
C PHE A 67 6.56 -0.79 -8.03
N ASN A 68 6.47 -0.66 -9.36
CA ASN A 68 7.26 0.34 -10.10
C ASN A 68 6.89 1.76 -9.67
N SER A 69 5.60 2.05 -9.47
CA SER A 69 5.20 3.38 -8.97
C SER A 69 5.74 3.69 -7.56
N ILE A 70 6.03 2.68 -6.73
CA ILE A 70 6.72 2.87 -5.46
C ILE A 70 8.20 3.17 -5.71
N MET A 71 8.87 2.39 -6.57
CA MET A 71 10.29 2.58 -6.91
C MET A 71 10.56 3.96 -7.50
N ASP A 72 9.63 4.46 -8.32
CA ASP A 72 9.73 5.74 -9.01
C ASP A 72 9.23 6.93 -8.15
N ASN A 73 8.79 6.68 -6.90
CA ASN A 73 8.14 7.66 -6.03
C ASN A 73 6.91 8.35 -6.67
N SER A 74 6.22 7.66 -7.58
CA SER A 74 5.08 8.17 -8.34
C SER A 74 3.76 7.47 -7.97
N PHE A 75 3.64 7.01 -6.73
CA PHE A 75 2.51 6.19 -6.29
C PHE A 75 1.16 6.93 -6.41
N PRO A 76 0.11 6.29 -6.97
CA PRO A 76 -1.12 7.00 -7.38
C PRO A 76 -2.11 7.22 -6.22
N TYR A 77 -1.75 8.04 -5.22
CA TYR A 77 -2.63 8.37 -4.09
C TYR A 77 -3.99 8.95 -4.52
N SER A 78 -5.04 8.68 -3.74
CA SER A 78 -6.42 9.03 -4.11
C SER A 78 -7.23 9.57 -2.94
N GLN A 79 -8.11 10.53 -3.22
CA GLN A 79 -9.12 11.00 -2.25
C GLN A 79 -10.34 10.06 -2.16
N ASN A 80 -10.49 9.14 -3.12
CA ASN A 80 -11.52 8.10 -3.10
C ASN A 80 -11.02 6.89 -2.32
N ILE A 81 -11.65 6.62 -1.17
CA ILE A 81 -11.28 5.55 -0.25
C ILE A 81 -11.36 4.17 -0.92
N ASN A 82 -12.32 3.93 -1.81
CA ASN A 82 -12.45 2.64 -2.47
C ASN A 82 -11.25 2.35 -3.38
N LYS A 83 -10.77 3.37 -4.10
CA LYS A 83 -9.53 3.25 -4.88
C LYS A 83 -8.33 2.98 -3.97
N VAL A 84 -8.23 3.72 -2.86
CA VAL A 84 -7.16 3.54 -1.87
C VAL A 84 -7.17 2.12 -1.29
N GLN A 85 -8.34 1.55 -1.00
CA GLN A 85 -8.49 0.17 -0.55
C GLN A 85 -8.04 -0.84 -1.62
N THR A 86 -8.40 -0.63 -2.89
CA THR A 86 -7.90 -1.46 -3.98
C THR A 86 -6.37 -1.44 -4.02
N TYR A 87 -5.75 -0.27 -3.85
CA TYR A 87 -4.29 -0.17 -3.81
C TYR A 87 -3.70 -0.97 -2.66
N MET A 88 -4.31 -0.89 -1.46
CA MET A 88 -3.87 -1.65 -0.28
C MET A 88 -3.83 -3.15 -0.56
N PHE A 89 -4.84 -3.72 -1.22
CA PHE A 89 -4.86 -5.16 -1.51
C PHE A 89 -3.69 -5.61 -2.40
N HIS A 90 -3.36 -4.82 -3.42
CA HIS A 90 -2.21 -5.14 -4.28
C HIS A 90 -0.89 -5.00 -3.53
N LEU A 91 -0.74 -3.98 -2.70
CA LEU A 91 0.45 -3.79 -1.87
C LEU A 91 0.61 -4.92 -0.83
N GLU A 92 -0.48 -5.42 -0.25
CA GLU A 92 -0.46 -6.55 0.67
C GLU A 92 0.03 -7.84 -0.01
N GLU A 93 -0.42 -8.13 -1.23
CA GLU A 93 0.06 -9.28 -1.99
C GLU A 93 1.55 -9.15 -2.36
N ILE A 94 2.01 -7.96 -2.77
CA ILE A 94 3.44 -7.68 -2.97
C ILE A 94 4.23 -7.95 -1.68
N MET A 95 3.79 -7.40 -0.55
CA MET A 95 4.44 -7.58 0.75
C MET A 95 4.47 -9.04 1.20
N LYS A 96 3.42 -9.81 0.91
CA LYS A 96 3.35 -11.24 1.20
C LYS A 96 4.38 -12.02 0.39
N LYS A 97 4.52 -11.74 -0.91
CA LYS A 97 5.55 -12.33 -1.77
C LYS A 97 6.96 -11.99 -1.26
N LEU A 98 7.20 -10.72 -0.91
CA LEU A 98 8.44 -10.27 -0.29
C LEU A 98 8.78 -11.03 0.99
N LYS A 99 7.82 -11.16 1.91
CA LYS A 99 8.02 -11.89 3.19
C LYS A 99 8.33 -13.36 2.97
N ILE A 100 7.71 -14.02 1.99
CA ILE A 100 8.01 -15.40 1.63
C ILE A 100 9.47 -15.53 1.17
N LEU A 101 9.92 -14.65 0.28
CA LEU A 101 11.30 -14.65 -0.23
C LEU A 101 12.30 -14.38 0.90
N LYS A 102 12.03 -13.40 1.75
CA LYS A 102 12.90 -13.07 2.90
C LYS A 102 13.05 -14.24 3.87
N ARG A 103 11.96 -14.96 4.17
CA ARG A 103 12.00 -16.15 5.03
C ARG A 103 12.83 -17.27 4.42
N LYS A 104 12.71 -17.49 3.11
CA LYS A 104 13.53 -18.49 2.40
C LYS A 104 15.02 -18.14 2.47
N GLN A 105 15.36 -16.88 2.22
CA GLN A 105 16.73 -16.39 2.31
C GLN A 105 17.34 -16.63 3.70
N ILE A 106 16.66 -16.21 4.78
CA ILE A 106 17.15 -16.39 6.15
C ILE A 106 17.41 -17.87 6.47
N LYS A 107 16.55 -18.76 5.95
CA LYS A 107 16.72 -20.21 6.13
C LYS A 107 17.95 -20.74 5.40
N GLU A 108 18.18 -20.30 4.16
CA GLU A 108 19.35 -20.66 3.36
C GLU A 108 20.65 -20.15 4.00
N ASP A 109 20.67 -18.89 4.44
CA ASP A 109 21.83 -18.27 5.12
C ASP A 109 22.17 -19.02 6.42
N SER A 110 21.16 -19.42 7.19
CA SER A 110 21.36 -20.19 8.42
C SER A 110 21.91 -21.60 8.17
N LEU A 111 21.50 -22.27 7.08
CA LEU A 111 22.01 -23.59 6.70
C LEU A 111 23.47 -23.51 6.27
N ASN A 112 23.82 -22.51 5.45
CA ASN A 112 25.18 -22.33 4.96
C ASN A 112 26.17 -22.03 6.10
N ASN A 113 25.75 -21.24 7.10
CA ASN A 113 26.57 -21.00 8.29
C ASN A 113 26.80 -22.26 9.15
N LYS A 114 25.87 -23.21 9.17
CA LYS A 114 26.05 -24.48 9.91
C LYS A 114 26.99 -25.45 9.22
N LEU A 115 27.09 -25.40 7.90
CA LEU A 115 27.95 -26.27 7.08
C LEU A 115 29.39 -25.75 6.97
N SER A 116 29.67 -24.56 7.50
CA SER A 116 30.98 -23.90 7.46
C SER A 116 31.85 -24.18 8.71
N TYR A 117 31.40 -25.10 9.58
CA TYR A 117 32.11 -25.60 10.76
C TYR A 117 32.30 -27.11 10.65
#